data_AF-A0A955QHU0-F1
#
_entry.id   AF-A0A955QHU0-F1
#
_cell.length_a   1.000
_cell.length_b   1.000
_cell.length_c   1.000
_cell.angle_alpha   90.00
_cell.angle_beta   90.00
_cell.angle_gamma   90.00
#
_symmetry.space_group_name_H-M   'P 1'
#
loop_
_entity.id
_entity.type
_entity.pdbx_description
1 polymer ?
#
loop_
_entity_poly.entity_id
_entity_poly.type
_entity_poly.pdbx_seq_one_letter_code
_entity_poly.pdbx_strand_id
1 'polypeptide(L)'
;KLSLTCGESRQILQQLPFEPEVIYLDPMFPHKEKSALVKKDMRVLQEVVGPDEDADELFTIARTVATNRVVVKRPDYADFLSGLKPQTSIKTKKHRFDIY
;
A
#
# COMPACT_ATOMS: atom_id res chain seq x y z
N LYS A 1 -11.77 10.30 15.16
CA LYS A 1 -10.79 11.40 15.06
C LYS A 1 -9.75 10.98 14.02
N LEU A 2 -9.42 11.83 13.05
CA LEU A 2 -8.41 11.56 12.03
C LEU A 2 -7.17 12.42 12.32
N SER A 3 -5.98 11.82 12.34
CA SER A 3 -4.71 12.49 12.61
C SER A 3 -3.70 12.19 11.51
N LEU A 4 -2.84 13.14 11.20
CA LEU A 4 -1.75 13.01 10.24
C LEU A 4 -0.42 13.07 10.98
N THR A 5 0.47 12.12 10.69
CA THR A 5 1.86 12.12 11.15
C THR A 5 2.75 12.22 9.92
N CYS A 6 3.64 13.21 9.90
CA CYS A 6 4.61 13.38 8.81
C CYS A 6 5.89 12.62 9.15
N GLY A 7 6.32 11.73 8.27
CA GLY A 7 7.59 11.00 8.38
C GLY A 7 7.57 9.67 7.66
N GLU A 8 8.66 8.93 7.76
CA GLU A 8 8.84 7.65 7.08
C GLU A 8 8.04 6.54 7.79
N SER A 9 7.13 5.89 7.06
CA SER A 9 6.26 4.86 7.64
C SER A 9 7.03 3.67 8.22
N ARG A 10 8.17 3.28 7.63
CA ARG A 10 9.02 2.18 8.12
C ARG A 10 9.51 2.44 9.56
N GLN A 11 9.89 3.68 9.85
CA GLN A 11 10.38 4.09 11.17
C GLN A 11 9.22 4.31 12.16
N ILE A 12 8.18 5.03 11.71
CA ILE A 12 7.05 5.40 12.58
C ILE A 12 6.30 4.16 13.07
N LEU A 13 6.07 3.17 12.19
CA LEU A 13 5.33 1.96 12.57
C LEU A 13 5.98 1.22 13.75
N GLN A 14 7.30 1.26 13.88
CA GLN A 14 8.04 0.62 14.97
C GLN A 14 7.98 1.40 16.29
N GLN A 15 7.58 2.68 16.24
CA GLN A 15 7.59 3.60 17.38
C GLN A 15 6.19 4.07 17.77
N LEU A 16 5.15 3.39 17.26
CA LEU A 16 3.77 3.75 17.60
C LEU A 16 3.54 3.61 19.11
N PRO A 17 2.84 4.57 19.74
CA PRO A 17 2.51 4.48 21.17
C PRO A 17 1.35 3.51 21.45
N PHE A 18 0.91 2.75 20.44
CA PHE A 18 -0.17 1.77 20.49
C PHE A 18 0.05 0.68 19.45
N GLU A 19 -0.67 -0.44 19.60
CA GLU A 19 -0.64 -1.56 18.67
C GLU A 19 -1.84 -1.50 17.72
N PRO A 20 -1.66 -1.20 16.42
CA PRO A 20 -2.76 -1.14 15.48
C PRO A 20 -3.30 -2.54 15.18
N GLU A 21 -4.62 -2.71 15.24
CA GLU A 21 -5.26 -3.95 14.78
C GLU A 21 -5.09 -4.14 13.27
N VAL A 22 -5.25 -3.05 12.53
CA VAL A 22 -5.24 -3.06 11.06
C VAL A 22 -4.27 -2.03 10.53
N ILE A 23 -3.40 -2.44 9.62
CA ILE A 23 -2.55 -1.55 8.84
C ILE A 23 -3.00 -1.60 7.37
N TYR A 24 -3.20 -0.43 6.78
CA TYR A 24 -3.57 -0.28 5.37
C TYR A 24 -2.39 0.27 4.56
N LEU A 25 -2.05 -0.39 3.46
CA LEU A 25 -0.96 -0.03 2.56
C LEU A 25 -1.51 0.20 1.15
N ASP A 26 -1.15 1.33 0.54
CA ASP A 26 -1.43 1.68 -0.86
C ASP A 26 -0.19 2.32 -1.48
N PRO A 27 0.94 1.58 -1.58
CA PRO A 27 2.16 2.10 -2.17
C PRO A 27 1.93 2.40 -3.66
N MET A 28 2.64 3.42 -4.15
CA MET A 28 2.64 3.82 -5.55
C MET A 28 3.23 2.71 -6.42
N PHE A 29 2.36 1.92 -7.04
CA PHE A 29 2.74 0.84 -7.94
C PHE A 29 3.15 1.40 -9.33
N PRO A 30 4.25 0.90 -9.93
CA PRO A 30 4.65 1.31 -11.27
C PRO A 30 3.54 1.03 -12.29
N HIS A 31 3.06 2.08 -12.93
CA HIS A 31 2.04 1.95 -13.96
C HIS A 31 2.61 1.28 -15.22
N LYS A 32 1.93 0.25 -15.71
CA LYS A 32 2.10 -0.17 -17.10
C LYS A 32 1.43 0.86 -18.01
N GLU A 33 2.13 1.27 -19.06
CA GLU A 33 1.63 2.20 -20.07
C GLU A 33 0.30 1.69 -20.65
N LYS A 34 -0.80 2.38 -20.34
CA LYS A 34 -2.04 2.29 -21.10
C LYS A 34 -2.39 3.68 -21.60
N SER A 35 -2.80 3.72 -22.87
CA SER A 35 -3.13 4.89 -23.69
C SER A 35 -4.30 5.75 -23.19
N ALA A 36 -4.95 5.39 -22.09
CA ALA A 36 -6.03 6.17 -21.52
C ALA A 36 -5.47 7.27 -20.60
N LEU A 37 -5.77 8.53 -20.92
CA LEU A 37 -5.45 9.70 -20.11
C LEU A 37 -5.97 9.49 -18.67
N VAL A 38 -5.06 9.16 -17.76
CA VAL A 38 -5.31 9.28 -16.32
C VAL A 38 -5.70 10.74 -16.05
N LYS A 39 -6.61 10.97 -15.10
CA LYS A 39 -6.99 12.34 -14.69
C LYS A 39 -5.72 13.14 -14.42
N LYS A 40 -5.66 14.38 -14.91
CA LYS A 40 -4.46 15.25 -14.87
C LYS A 40 -3.80 15.27 -13.49
N ASP A 41 -4.60 15.32 -12.43
CA ASP A 41 -4.13 15.37 -11.04
C ASP A 41 -3.28 14.16 -10.63
N MET A 42 -3.63 12.96 -11.10
CA MET A 42 -2.88 11.74 -10.79
C MET A 42 -1.54 11.68 -11.51
N ARG A 43 -1.42 12.29 -12.70
CA ARG A 43 -0.14 12.37 -13.41
C ARG A 43 0.83 13.27 -12.68
N VAL A 44 0.36 14.45 -12.25
CA VAL A 44 1.18 15.40 -11.49
C VAL A 44 1.65 14.77 -10.17
N LEU A 45 0.77 14.07 -9.46
CA LEU A 45 1.15 13.38 -8.22
C LEU A 45 2.22 12.31 -8.46
N GLN A 46 2.10 11.53 -9.54
CA GLN A 46 3.05 10.49 -9.90
C GLN A 46 4.41 11.03 -10.31
N GLU A 47 4.45 12.12 -11.07
CA GLU A 47 5.69 12.79 -11.48
C GLU A 47 6.48 13.32 -10.27
N VAL A 48 5.77 13.72 -9.20
CA VAL A 48 6.40 14.24 -7.98
C VAL A 48 6.86 13.12 -7.03
N VAL A 49 6.07 12.06 -6.87
CA VAL A 49 6.34 11.02 -5.86
C VAL A 49 7.20 9.88 -6.40
N GLY A 50 7.03 9.50 -7.67
CA GLY A 50 7.71 8.33 -8.24
C GLY A 50 7.14 6.98 -7.76
N PRO A 51 7.77 5.86 -8.16
CA PRO A 51 7.42 4.53 -7.70
C PRO A 51 8.01 4.23 -6.31
N ASP A 52 7.27 3.47 -5.49
CA ASP A 52 7.75 3.01 -4.18
C ASP A 52 8.50 1.67 -4.33
N GLU A 53 9.82 1.72 -4.42
CA GLU A 53 10.69 0.53 -4.51
C GLU A 53 10.85 -0.19 -3.17
N ASP A 54 10.65 0.50 -2.05
CA ASP A 54 10.80 0.00 -0.68
C ASP A 54 9.48 -0.55 -0.08
N ALA A 55 8.44 -0.69 -0.90
CA ALA A 55 7.12 -1.17 -0.47
C ALA A 55 7.15 -2.58 0.15
N ASP A 56 8.07 -3.44 -0.28
CA ASP A 56 8.25 -4.79 0.26
C ASP A 56 8.83 -4.78 1.69
N GLU A 57 9.73 -3.85 1.98
CA GLU A 57 10.28 -3.68 3.33
C GLU A 57 9.18 -3.16 4.28
N LEU A 58 8.42 -2.16 3.83
CA LEU A 58 7.29 -1.62 4.60
C LEU A 58 6.24 -2.69 4.91
N PHE A 59 5.95 -3.58 3.94
CA PHE A 59 5.01 -4.68 4.13
C PHE A 59 5.46 -5.65 5.24
N THR A 60 6.75 -5.98 5.25
CA THR A 60 7.33 -6.85 6.29
C THR A 60 7.12 -6.24 7.68
N ILE A 61 7.43 -4.94 7.84
CA ILE A 61 7.24 -4.21 9.10
C ILE A 61 5.76 -4.14 9.48
N ALA A 62 4.87 -3.87 8.53
CA ALA A 62 3.43 -3.82 8.78
C ALA A 62 2.90 -5.15 9.33
N ARG A 63 3.37 -6.29 8.81
CA ARG A 63 2.96 -7.61 9.28
C ARG A 63 3.43 -7.93 10.70
N THR A 64 4.55 -7.36 11.14
CA THR A 64 5.03 -7.55 12.51
C THR A 64 4.31 -6.65 13.52
N VAL A 65 3.85 -5.48 13.08
CA VAL A 65 3.22 -4.47 13.96
C VAL A 65 1.71 -4.66 14.07
N ALA A 66 1.03 -5.08 13.01
CA ALA A 66 -0.43 -5.28 13.03
C ALA A 66 -0.83 -6.48 13.90
N THR A 67 -1.81 -6.30 14.79
CA THR A 67 -2.27 -7.38 15.68
C THR A 67 -3.36 -8.26 15.09
N ASN A 68 -4.03 -7.83 14.01
CA ASN A 68 -5.11 -8.58 13.37
C ASN A 68 -4.86 -8.82 11.87
N ARG A 69 -4.68 -7.77 11.06
CA ARG A 69 -4.51 -7.93 9.60
C ARG A 69 -3.77 -6.78 8.95
N VAL A 70 -3.12 -7.07 7.81
CA VAL A 70 -2.59 -6.06 6.90
C VAL A 70 -3.41 -6.06 5.61
N VAL A 71 -3.88 -4.90 5.20
CA VAL A 71 -4.65 -4.72 3.96
C VAL A 71 -3.81 -3.97 2.95
N VAL A 72 -3.57 -4.58 1.79
CA VAL A 72 -2.79 -3.98 0.71
C VAL A 72 -3.69 -3.73 -0.49
N LYS A 73 -3.76 -2.49 -0.95
CA LYS A 73 -4.44 -2.15 -2.20
C LYS A 73 -3.52 -2.41 -3.39
N ARG A 74 -4.01 -3.16 -4.37
CA ARG A 74 -3.25 -3.53 -5.58
C ARG A 74 -4.12 -3.42 -6.83
N PRO A 75 -3.57 -2.97 -7.98
CA PRO A 75 -4.23 -3.14 -9.27
C PRO A 75 -4.52 -4.62 -9.55
N ASP A 76 -5.60 -4.93 -10.26
CA ASP A 76 -6.03 -6.32 -10.48
C ASP A 76 -4.97 -7.20 -11.18
N TYR A 77 -4.12 -6.59 -12.00
CA TYR A 77 -3.06 -7.24 -12.76
C TYR A 77 -1.70 -7.28 -12.05
N ALA A 78 -1.54 -6.56 -10.93
CA ALA A 78 -0.28 -6.52 -10.22
C ALA A 78 -0.09 -7.81 -9.41
N ASP A 79 1.15 -8.28 -9.30
CA ASP A 79 1.48 -9.40 -8.43
C ASP A 79 1.20 -9.07 -6.96
N PHE A 80 1.21 -10.08 -6.10
CA PHE A 80 1.07 -9.85 -4.66
C PHE A 80 2.31 -9.15 -4.10
N LEU A 81 2.12 -8.35 -3.04
CA LEU A 81 3.22 -7.63 -2.42
C LEU A 81 4.20 -8.63 -1.81
N SER A 82 5.50 -8.44 -2.08
CA SER A 82 6.57 -9.37 -1.73
C SER A 82 6.37 -10.81 -2.21
N GLY A 83 5.56 -11.02 -3.27
CA GLY A 83 5.24 -12.35 -3.80
C GLY A 83 4.43 -13.25 -2.85
N LEU A 84 3.92 -12.71 -1.74
CA LEU A 84 3.21 -13.49 -0.72
C LEU A 84 1.73 -13.57 -1.04
N LYS A 85 1.16 -14.78 -1.02
CA LYS A 85 -0.28 -14.95 -1.27
C LYS A 85 -1.09 -14.49 -0.04
N PRO A 86 -2.08 -13.59 -0.21
CA PRO A 86 -2.96 -13.17 0.89
C PRO A 86 -3.90 -14.31 1.32
N GLN A 87 -4.43 -14.22 2.54
CA GLN A 87 -5.45 -15.15 3.03
C GLN A 87 -6.74 -15.03 2.21
N THR A 88 -7.12 -13.80 1.89
CA THR A 88 -8.26 -13.49 1.03
C THR A 88 -8.04 -12.19 0.29
N SER A 89 -8.73 -12.01 -0.83
CA SER A 89 -8.68 -10.77 -1.61
C SER A 89 -10.09 -10.29 -1.94
N ILE A 90 -10.38 -9.03 -1.65
CA ILE A 90 -11.64 -8.38 -2.03
C ILE A 90 -11.42 -7.67 -3.36
N LYS A 91 -12.02 -8.17 -4.45
CA LYS A 91 -11.89 -7.60 -5.79
C LYS A 91 -12.93 -6.49 -6.03
N THR A 92 -12.50 -5.43 -6.71
CA THR A 92 -13.38 -4.39 -7.25
C THR A 92 -13.23 -4.32 -8.78
N LYS A 93 -13.81 -3.31 -9.43
CA LYS A 93 -13.77 -3.18 -10.90
C LYS A 93 -12.38 -2.90 -11.48
N LYS A 94 -11.45 -2.35 -10.69
CA LYS A 94 -10.13 -1.87 -11.17
C LYS A 94 -8.95 -2.26 -10.30
N HIS A 95 -9.21 -2.71 -9.08
CA HIS A 95 -8.22 -3.02 -8.07
C HIS A 95 -8.80 -4.03 -7.08
N ARG A 96 -7.92 -4.62 -6.29
CA ARG A 96 -8.26 -5.52 -5.20
C ARG A 96 -7.61 -5.06 -3.90
N PHE A 97 -8.16 -5.55 -2.80
CA PHE A 97 -7.60 -5.43 -1.47
C PHE A 97 -7.16 -6.82 -1.01
N ASP A 98 -5.85 -7.02 -0.93
CA ASP A 98 -5.24 -8.24 -0.45
C ASP A 98 -5.16 -8.18 1.08
N ILE A 99 -5.73 -9.17 1.77
CA ILE A 99 -5.82 -9.24 3.23
C ILE A 99 -4.88 -10.35 3.72
N TYR A 100 -3.91 -9.96 4.55
CA TYR A 100 -2.89 -10.82 5.15
C TYR A 100 -3.09 -10.96 6.64
#